data_AF-A0A2V3UBQ5-F1
#
_entry.id   AF-A0A2V3UBQ5-F1
#
_cell.length_a   1.000
_cell.length_b   1.000
_cell.length_c   1.000
_cell.angle_alpha   90.00
_cell.angle_beta   90.00
_cell.angle_gamma   90.00
#
_symmetry.space_group_name_H-M   'P 1'
#
loop_
_entity.id
_entity.type
_entity.pdbx_description
1 polymer ?
#
loop_
_entity_poly.entity_id
_entity_poly.type
_entity_poly.pdbx_seq_one_letter_code
_entity_poly.pdbx_strand_id
1 'polypeptide(L)'
;MADIVPIRGMEVRPAGEPDPEMVQILEKLLAQARRGEIAAIGYAVVAPNTEIATGWLGLSGTRYTLGGAIGMLELRYRHALVQG
;
A
#
# COMPACT_ATOMS: atom_id res chain seq x y z
N MET A 1 -20.95 9.54 2.00
CA MET A 1 -19.71 9.22 2.74
C MET A 1 -19.84 7.79 3.19
N ALA A 2 -18.93 6.92 2.77
CA ALA A 2 -18.88 5.54 3.24
C ALA A 2 -17.83 5.52 4.34
N ASP A 3 -18.20 5.19 5.57
CA ASP A 3 -17.24 5.10 6.68
C ASP A 3 -16.30 3.92 6.45
N ILE A 4 -15.01 4.05 6.81
CA ILE A 4 -14.12 2.88 6.94
C ILE A 4 -14.64 2.08 8.13
N VAL A 5 -15.45 1.07 7.84
CA VAL A 5 -16.00 0.20 8.87
C VAL A 5 -14.94 -0.86 9.20
N PRO A 6 -14.59 -1.06 10.48
CA PRO A 6 -13.74 -2.16 10.86
C PRO A 6 -14.34 -3.49 10.40
N ILE A 7 -13.52 -4.33 9.76
CA ILE A 7 -13.82 -5.75 9.69
C ILE A 7 -13.79 -6.25 11.14
N ARG A 8 -14.89 -6.88 11.57
CA ARG A 8 -15.16 -7.36 12.94
C ARG A 8 -13.89 -7.61 13.78
N GLY A 9 -13.70 -6.80 14.81
CA GLY A 9 -12.62 -6.99 15.79
C GLY A 9 -11.28 -6.30 15.46
N MET A 10 -11.15 -5.63 14.32
CA MET A 10 -9.96 -4.82 14.03
C MET A 10 -10.15 -3.36 14.46
N GLU A 11 -9.19 -2.83 15.22
CA GLU A 11 -9.16 -1.41 15.58
C GLU A 11 -8.85 -0.57 14.33
N VAL A 12 -9.75 0.34 13.96
CA VAL A 12 -9.44 1.42 13.02
C VAL A 12 -8.82 2.54 13.86
N ARG A 13 -7.55 2.85 13.62
CA ARG A 13 -6.86 3.94 14.33
C ARG A 13 -7.60 5.27 14.09
N PRO A 14 -7.75 6.13 15.11
CA PRO A 14 -8.41 7.42 14.94
C PRO A 14 -7.79 8.23 13.81
N ALA A 15 -8.64 8.89 13.03
CA ALA A 15 -8.19 9.77 11.95
C ALA A 15 -7.31 10.89 12.51
N GLY A 16 -6.12 11.07 11.94
CA GLY A 16 -5.21 12.19 12.27
C GLY A 16 -3.94 11.81 13.00
N GLU A 17 -3.83 10.60 13.56
CA GLU A 17 -2.58 10.11 14.15
C GLU A 17 -1.79 9.26 13.14
N PRO A 18 -0.52 9.60 12.85
CA PRO A 18 0.31 8.81 11.95
C PRO A 18 0.48 7.38 12.44
N ASP A 19 0.49 6.42 11.52
CA ASP A 19 0.79 5.05 11.88
C ASP A 19 2.29 4.76 11.93
N PRO A 20 2.91 4.46 13.11
CA PRO A 20 4.35 4.23 13.21
C PRO A 20 4.85 3.14 12.26
N GLU A 21 4.08 2.05 12.07
CA GLU A 21 4.49 0.98 11.17
C GLU A 21 4.41 1.42 9.71
N MET A 22 3.34 2.12 9.34
CA MET A 22 3.18 2.70 8.01
C MET A 22 4.30 3.72 7.70
N VAL A 23 4.57 4.63 8.63
CA VAL A 23 5.62 5.65 8.51
C VAL A 23 6.99 4.98 8.34
N GLN A 24 7.32 3.99 9.18
CA GLN A 24 8.59 3.27 9.09
C GLN A 24 8.78 2.57 7.74
N ILE A 25 7.73 1.95 7.18
CA ILE A 25 7.77 1.33 5.86
C ILE A 25 8.02 2.38 4.78
N LEU A 26 7.29 3.50 4.82
CA LEU A 26 7.44 4.59 3.85
C LEU A 26 8.84 5.21 3.90
N GLU A 27 9.38 5.44 5.10
CA GLU A 27 10.74 5.95 5.29
C GLU A 27 11.80 4.99 4.75
N LYS A 28 11.64 3.69 4.98
CA LYS A 28 12.53 2.66 4.41
C LYS A 28 12.51 2.68 2.88
N LEU A 29 11.32 2.72 2.27
CA LEU A 29 11.17 2.79 0.82
C LEU A 29 11.78 4.07 0.26
N LEU A 30 11.58 5.21 0.93
CA LEU A 30 12.18 6.48 0.56
C LEU A 30 13.72 6.40 0.61
N ALA A 31 14.28 5.81 1.66
CA ALA A 31 15.72 5.64 1.78
C ALA A 31 16.30 4.76 0.66
N GLN A 32 15.62 3.67 0.29
CA GLN A 32 16.00 2.82 -0.84
C GLN A 32 15.91 3.57 -2.19
N ALA A 33 14.84 4.32 -2.40
CA ALA A 33 14.66 5.15 -3.60
C ALA A 33 15.79 6.19 -3.73
N ARG A 34 16.16 6.86 -2.62
CA ARG A 34 17.28 7.83 -2.59
C ARG A 34 18.63 7.21 -2.93
N ARG A 35 18.84 5.93 -2.62
CA ARG A 35 20.05 5.17 -2.99
C ARG A 35 20.00 4.61 -4.41
N GLY A 36 18.90 4.79 -5.15
CA GLY A 36 18.72 4.24 -6.48
C GLY A 36 18.39 2.73 -6.51
N GLU A 37 17.96 2.17 -5.39
CA GLU A 37 17.66 0.73 -5.25
C GLU A 37 16.25 0.37 -5.73
N ILE A 38 15.37 1.36 -5.92
CA ILE A 38 14.01 1.18 -6.42
C ILE A 38 13.94 1.68 -7.87
N ALA A 39 13.74 0.77 -8.81
CA ALA A 39 13.59 1.08 -10.24
C ALA A 39 12.14 1.39 -10.66
N ALA A 40 11.16 0.99 -9.84
CA ALA A 40 9.74 1.27 -10.02
C ALA A 40 8.98 1.12 -8.71
N ILE A 41 7.88 1.86 -8.57
CA ILE A 41 6.95 1.79 -7.45
C ILE A 41 5.51 1.83 -7.96
N GLY A 42 4.66 1.00 -7.36
CA GLY A 42 3.21 1.08 -7.48
C GLY A 42 2.64 1.22 -6.08
N TYR A 43 1.60 2.04 -5.92
CA TYR A 43 0.95 2.25 -4.63
C TYR A 43 -0.56 2.31 -4.79
N ALA A 44 -1.24 1.84 -3.76
CA ALA A 44 -2.66 2.03 -3.51
C ALA A 44 -2.81 2.40 -2.03
N VAL A 45 -3.47 3.51 -1.74
CA VAL A 45 -3.61 4.03 -0.37
C VAL A 45 -5.06 4.40 -0.11
N VAL A 46 -5.46 4.28 1.16
CA VAL A 46 -6.75 4.74 1.67
C VAL A 46 -6.46 5.78 2.75
N ALA A 47 -6.94 7.00 2.56
CA ALA A 47 -6.82 8.06 3.54
C ALA A 47 -7.93 7.93 4.61
N PRO A 48 -7.78 8.54 5.80
CA PRO A 48 -8.79 8.46 6.86
C PRO A 48 -10.17 9.00 6.47
N ASN A 49 -10.23 9.92 5.49
CA ASN A 49 -11.46 10.43 4.88
C ASN A 49 -12.04 9.48 3.81
N THR A 50 -11.55 8.24 3.73
CA THR A 50 -11.94 7.18 2.79
C THR A 50 -11.56 7.44 1.34
N GLU A 51 -10.76 8.48 1.10
CA GLU A 51 -10.25 8.77 -0.23
C GLU A 51 -9.25 7.70 -0.64
N ILE A 52 -9.44 7.15 -1.84
CA ILE A 52 -8.58 6.12 -2.40
C ILE A 52 -7.71 6.79 -3.46
N ALA A 53 -6.40 6.60 -3.34
CA ALA A 53 -5.46 7.05 -4.37
C ALA A 53 -4.60 5.88 -4.85
N THR A 54 -4.35 5.86 -6.15
CA THR A 54 -3.48 4.86 -6.79
C THR A 54 -2.54 5.55 -7.75
N GLY A 55 -1.32 5.02 -7.86
CA GLY A 55 -0.37 5.51 -8.84
C GLY A 55 0.78 4.54 -9.06
N TRP A 56 1.52 4.77 -10.13
CA TRP A 56 2.75 4.05 -10.40
C TRP A 56 3.75 4.95 -11.10
N LEU A 57 5.03 4.68 -10.88
CA LEU A 57 6.15 5.35 -11.54
C LEU A 57 7.26 4.31 -11.72
N GLY A 58 7.95 4.34 -12.86
CA GLY A 58 9.09 3.45 -13.08
C GLY A 58 9.78 3.67 -14.42
N LEU A 59 10.98 3.12 -14.55
CA LEU A 59 11.75 3.14 -15.78
C LEU A 59 11.08 2.29 -16.88
N SER A 60 11.36 2.59 -18.16
CA SER A 60 10.85 1.79 -19.28
C SER A 60 11.15 0.30 -19.10
N GLY A 61 10.13 -0.56 -19.26
CA GLY A 61 10.23 -2.01 -19.09
C GLY A 61 9.92 -2.53 -17.67
N THR A 62 9.99 -1.69 -16.63
CA THR A 62 9.69 -2.10 -15.25
C THR A 62 8.22 -2.43 -15.00
N ARG A 63 7.33 -2.01 -15.91
CA ARG A 63 5.87 -2.19 -15.84
C ARG A 63 5.47 -3.66 -15.76
N TYR A 64 6.18 -4.55 -16.47
CA TYR A 64 5.88 -5.98 -16.46
C TYR A 64 6.21 -6.63 -15.11
N THR A 65 7.39 -6.33 -14.58
CA THR A 65 7.81 -6.81 -13.25
C THR A 65 6.89 -6.28 -12.15
N LEU A 66 6.54 -4.99 -12.22
CA LEU A 66 5.62 -4.37 -11.28
C LEU A 66 4.21 -4.99 -11.38
N GLY A 67 3.71 -5.22 -12.59
CA GLY A 67 2.43 -5.91 -12.83
C GLY A 67 2.41 -7.32 -12.25
N GLY A 68 3.47 -8.10 -12.44
CA GLY A 68 3.61 -9.43 -11.83
C GLY A 68 3.61 -9.38 -10.30
N ALA A 69 4.32 -8.42 -9.71
CA ALA A 69 4.32 -8.21 -8.26
C ALA A 69 2.93 -7.82 -7.73
N ILE A 70 2.20 -6.96 -8.43
CA ILE A 70 0.82 -6.58 -8.09
C ILE A 70 -0.11 -7.80 -8.15
N GLY A 71 -0.01 -8.64 -9.18
CA GLY A 71 -0.80 -9.87 -9.27
C GLY A 71 -0.55 -10.83 -8.11
N MET A 72 0.71 -10.97 -7.67
CA MET A 72 1.05 -11.75 -6.47
C MET A 72 0.50 -11.12 -5.19
N LEU A 73 0.54 -9.78 -5.08
CA LEU A 73 -0.05 -9.07 -3.96
C LEU A 73 -1.57 -9.28 -3.89
N GLU A 74 -2.26 -9.22 -5.03
CA GLU A 74 -3.69 -9.49 -5.12
C GLU A 74 -4.02 -10.91 -4.63
N LEU A 75 -3.26 -11.92 -5.05
CA LEU A 75 -3.46 -13.30 -4.60
C LEU A 75 -3.31 -13.41 -3.07
N ARG A 76 -2.27 -12.80 -2.50
CA ARG A 76 -2.04 -12.78 -1.04
C ARG A 76 -3.16 -12.05 -0.31
N TYR A 77 -3.62 -10.93 -0.85
CA TYR A 77 -4.70 -10.14 -0.27
C TYR A 77 -6.02 -10.92 -0.26
N ARG A 78 -6.39 -11.53 -1.38
CA ARG A 78 -7.57 -12.40 -1.48
C ARG A 78 -7.49 -13.58 -0.51
N HIS A 79 -6.32 -14.20 -0.38
CA HIS A 79 -6.12 -15.28 0.58
C HIS A 79 -6.35 -14.82 2.03
N ALA A 80 -5.83 -13.65 2.40
CA ALA A 80 -6.04 -13.08 3.73
C ALA A 80 -7.53 -12.78 4.01
N LEU A 81 -8.29 -12.30 3.01
CA LEU A 81 -9.72 -12.05 3.14
C LEU A 81 -10.58 -13.30 3.32
N VAL A 82 -10.14 -14.45 2.79
CA VAL A 82 -10.87 -15.72 2.92
C VAL A 82 -10.56 -16.43 4.24
N GLN A 83 -9.42 -16.11 4.86
CA GLN A 83 -8.97 -16.72 6.12
C GLN A 83 -9.33 -15.91 7.38
N GLY A 84 -9.81 -14.67 7.24
CA GLY A 84 -10.32 -13.83 8.32
C GLY A 84 -11.84 -13.90 8.44
#